data_AF-A0A3B8Y367-F1
#
_entry.id   AF-A0A3B8Y367-F1
#
_cell.length_a   1.000
_cell.length_b   1.000
_cell.length_c   1.000
_cell.angle_alpha   90.00
_cell.angle_beta   90.00
_cell.angle_gamma   90.00
#
_symmetry.space_group_name_H-M   'P 1'
#
loop_
_entity.id
_entity.type
_entity.pdbx_description
1 polymer ?
#
loop_
_entity_poly.entity_id
_entity_poly.type
_entity_poly.pdbx_seq_one_letter_code
_entity_poly.pdbx_strand_id
1 'polypeptide(L)'
;MTNQFIRSLESESEQSRQSLQEELLELLLDEEEVYPWDPTSLEAEAYFSEIEAEFSLIDALDEAEMTNQADLLFSNIGRCWSSVNHPKIPRFLLHEFAQLVPLKWLETITTQAELLATKNLSRVTQLVECVKPLWTNWMADDLEVFARPLTYAMGGEYNIKPKFWQELSEIEQIRLSMSIAQKVFNQLTPKKEE
;
A
#
# COMPACT_ATOMS: atom_id res chain seq x y z
N MET A 1 23.57 -49.19 -55.66
CA MET A 1 24.12 -47.89 -56.12
C MET A 1 23.16 -46.70 -55.88
N THR A 2 22.04 -46.89 -55.19
CA THR A 2 21.01 -45.85 -54.97
C THR A 2 21.26 -44.95 -53.75
N ASN A 3 21.97 -45.44 -52.72
CA ASN A 3 22.20 -44.70 -51.46
C ASN A 3 23.26 -43.58 -51.55
N GLN A 4 24.19 -43.64 -52.50
CA GLN A 4 25.18 -42.58 -52.67
C GLN A 4 24.59 -41.36 -53.37
N PHE A 5 23.67 -41.56 -54.31
CA PHE A 5 23.04 -40.48 -55.07
C PHE A 5 22.07 -39.65 -54.21
N ILE A 6 21.33 -40.31 -53.31
CA ILE A 6 20.43 -39.64 -52.36
C ILE A 6 21.22 -38.78 -51.36
N ARG A 7 22.35 -39.28 -50.85
CA ARG A 7 23.23 -38.51 -49.94
C ARG A 7 23.87 -37.28 -50.59
N SER A 8 24.19 -37.36 -51.89
CA SER A 8 24.72 -36.20 -52.63
C SER A 8 23.65 -35.12 -52.85
N LEU A 9 22.42 -35.52 -53.16
CA LEU A 9 21.29 -34.58 -53.31
C LEU A 9 20.91 -33.92 -51.96
N GLU A 10 20.96 -34.68 -50.86
CA GLU A 10 20.78 -34.14 -49.50
C GLU A 10 21.89 -33.14 -49.16
N SER A 11 23.16 -33.44 -49.48
CA SER A 11 24.28 -32.51 -49.29
C SER A 11 24.11 -31.21 -50.07
N GLU A 12 23.73 -31.27 -51.35
CA GLU A 12 23.50 -30.08 -52.18
C GLU A 12 22.30 -29.25 -51.68
N SER A 13 21.26 -29.92 -51.16
CA SER A 13 20.13 -29.24 -50.52
C SER A 13 20.52 -28.54 -49.21
N GLU A 14 21.42 -29.14 -48.43
CA GLU A 14 21.93 -28.52 -47.20
C GLU A 14 22.89 -27.36 -47.51
N GLN A 15 23.73 -27.48 -48.55
CA GLN A 15 24.60 -26.39 -49.00
C GLN A 15 23.83 -25.20 -49.57
N SER A 16 22.77 -25.44 -50.34
CA SER A 16 21.90 -24.36 -50.82
C SER A 16 21.13 -23.69 -49.68
N ARG A 17 20.70 -24.45 -48.66
CA ARG A 17 20.08 -23.89 -47.44
C ARG A 17 21.06 -23.04 -46.64
N GLN A 18 22.32 -23.47 -46.51
CA GLN A 18 23.37 -22.70 -45.86
C GLN A 18 23.67 -21.39 -46.61
N SER A 19 23.79 -21.44 -47.94
CA SER A 19 23.95 -20.24 -48.78
C SER A 19 22.80 -19.25 -48.61
N LEU A 20 21.55 -19.73 -48.63
CA LEU A 20 20.38 -18.87 -48.44
C LEU A 20 20.30 -18.29 -47.01
N GLN A 21 20.76 -19.04 -46.00
CA GLN A 21 20.85 -18.56 -44.63
C GLN A 21 21.92 -17.48 -44.48
N GLU A 22 23.06 -17.65 -45.16
CA GLU A 22 24.13 -16.65 -45.20
C GLU A 22 23.67 -15.38 -45.92
N GLU A 23 23.03 -15.50 -47.09
CA GLU A 23 22.46 -14.36 -47.82
C GLU A 23 21.37 -13.63 -47.02
N LEU A 24 20.50 -14.38 -46.30
CA LEU A 24 19.49 -13.79 -45.43
C LEU A 24 20.12 -13.06 -44.23
N LEU A 25 21.17 -13.63 -43.62
CA LEU A 25 21.88 -13.00 -42.52
C LEU A 25 22.60 -11.73 -42.97
N GLU A 26 23.23 -11.76 -44.15
CA GLU A 26 23.87 -10.59 -44.76
C GLU A 26 22.83 -9.47 -44.99
N LEU A 27 21.66 -9.81 -45.53
CA LEU A 27 20.57 -8.85 -45.72
C LEU A 27 20.05 -8.25 -44.40
N LEU A 28 19.93 -9.05 -43.33
CA LEU A 28 19.48 -8.59 -42.00
C LEU A 28 20.54 -7.76 -41.26
N LEU A 29 21.82 -7.94 -41.60
CA LEU A 29 22.94 -7.19 -41.02
C LEU A 29 23.25 -5.91 -41.80
N ASP A 30 22.89 -5.86 -43.09
CA ASP A 30 22.97 -4.66 -43.95
C ASP A 30 21.88 -3.63 -43.65
N GLU A 31 20.82 -4.00 -42.93
CA GLU A 31 19.86 -3.03 -42.38
C GLU A 31 20.54 -2.26 -41.23
N GLU A 32 21.23 -1.16 -41.58
CA GLU A 32 21.63 -0.08 -40.68
C GLU A 32 20.38 0.64 -40.12
N GLU A 33 19.47 -0.09 -39.47
CA GLU A 33 18.52 0.54 -38.58
C GLU A 33 19.26 0.93 -37.30
N VAL A 34 19.36 2.24 -37.08
CA VAL A 34 19.82 2.84 -35.83
C VAL A 34 19.08 2.17 -34.68
N TYR A 35 19.80 1.43 -33.83
CA TYR A 35 19.19 0.76 -32.69
C TYR A 35 18.59 1.82 -31.76
N PRO A 36 17.25 1.92 -31.64
CA PRO A 36 16.62 3.06 -30.97
C PRO A 36 16.94 3.13 -29.49
N TRP A 37 17.46 2.06 -28.89
CA TRP A 37 17.74 1.97 -27.47
C TRP A 37 19.24 1.98 -27.15
N ASP A 38 20.10 2.39 -28.09
CA ASP A 38 21.51 2.63 -27.80
C ASP A 38 21.69 4.07 -27.27
N PRO A 39 21.89 4.27 -25.96
CA PRO A 39 22.08 5.61 -25.39
C PRO A 39 23.44 6.23 -25.76
N THR A 40 24.31 5.51 -26.49
CA THR A 40 25.64 5.97 -26.87
C THR A 40 25.74 6.44 -28.32
N SER A 41 24.73 6.18 -29.15
CA SER A 41 24.68 6.65 -30.54
C SER A 41 24.06 8.05 -30.61
N LEU A 42 24.63 8.91 -31.45
CA LEU A 42 24.08 10.25 -31.71
C LEU A 42 22.81 10.16 -32.55
N GLU A 43 22.67 9.09 -33.33
CA GLU A 43 21.53 8.83 -34.19
C GLU A 43 20.27 8.45 -33.40
N ALA A 44 20.41 7.83 -32.22
CA ALA A 44 19.27 7.49 -31.35
C ALA A 44 18.56 8.75 -30.81
N GLU A 45 19.32 9.78 -30.42
CA GLU A 45 18.75 11.06 -29.98
C GLU A 45 17.97 11.76 -31.11
N ALA A 46 18.48 11.68 -32.33
CA ALA A 46 17.82 12.24 -33.51
C ALA A 46 16.50 11.50 -33.82
N TYR A 47 16.50 10.17 -33.72
CA TYR A 47 15.30 9.34 -33.87
C TYR A 47 14.21 9.68 -32.84
N PHE A 48 14.58 9.78 -31.54
CA PHE A 48 13.62 10.17 -30.51
C PHE A 48 13.13 11.60 -30.68
N SER A 49 14.01 12.53 -31.06
CA SER A 49 13.62 13.91 -31.34
C SER A 49 12.60 14.02 -32.48
N GLU A 50 12.71 13.18 -33.52
CA GLU A 50 11.74 13.13 -34.62
C GLU A 50 10.37 12.62 -34.14
N ILE A 51 10.34 11.56 -33.32
CA ILE A 51 9.09 11.02 -32.74
C ILE A 51 8.46 12.00 -31.74
N GLU A 52 9.26 12.62 -30.88
CA GLU A 52 8.78 13.60 -29.90
C GLU A 52 8.24 14.87 -30.59
N ALA A 53 8.80 15.25 -31.75
CA ALA A 53 8.28 16.36 -32.54
C ALA A 53 6.83 16.12 -33.04
N GLU A 54 6.44 14.87 -33.30
CA GLU A 54 5.05 14.53 -33.64
C GLU A 54 4.08 14.68 -32.46
N PHE A 55 4.59 14.57 -31.23
CA PHE A 55 3.84 14.66 -29.98
C PHE A 55 4.38 15.76 -29.07
N SER A 56 4.39 17.00 -29.55
CA SER A 56 4.75 18.14 -28.72
C SER A 56 3.66 18.41 -27.67
N LEU A 57 3.74 17.69 -26.55
CA LEU A 57 2.94 17.94 -25.35
C LEU A 57 3.14 19.36 -24.81
N ILE A 58 4.30 19.96 -25.12
CA ILE A 58 4.68 21.33 -24.75
C ILE A 58 3.90 22.35 -25.58
N ASP A 59 3.62 22.08 -26.86
CA ASP A 59 2.79 22.96 -27.69
C ASP A 59 1.28 22.79 -27.43
N ALA A 60 0.88 21.61 -26.93
CA ALA A 60 -0.52 21.28 -26.67
C ALA A 60 -1.05 21.79 -25.31
N LEU A 61 -0.17 22.01 -24.32
CA LEU A 61 -0.54 22.51 -23.00
C LEU A 61 0.08 23.88 -22.73
N ASP A 62 -0.75 24.81 -22.26
CA ASP A 62 -0.26 26.09 -21.73
C ASP A 62 0.61 25.82 -20.48
N GLU A 63 1.83 26.37 -20.46
CA GLU A 63 2.78 26.20 -19.35
C GLU A 63 2.21 26.74 -18.03
N ALA A 64 1.36 27.78 -18.10
CA ALA A 64 0.62 28.27 -16.95
C ALA A 64 -0.43 27.27 -16.45
N GLU A 65 -1.09 26.53 -17.34
CA GLU A 65 -2.04 25.49 -16.96
C GLU A 65 -1.33 24.26 -16.37
N MET A 66 -0.20 23.85 -16.96
CA MET A 66 0.60 22.73 -16.48
C MET A 66 1.10 22.98 -15.05
N THR A 67 1.68 24.15 -14.79
CA THR A 67 2.17 24.52 -13.46
C THR A 67 1.05 24.55 -12.42
N ASN A 68 -0.09 25.15 -12.75
CA ASN A 68 -1.26 25.16 -11.86
C ASN A 68 -1.78 23.74 -11.56
N GLN A 69 -1.85 22.86 -12.56
CA GLN A 69 -2.31 21.48 -12.36
C GLN A 69 -1.29 20.66 -11.57
N ALA A 70 0.01 20.87 -11.81
CA ALA A 70 1.08 20.24 -11.04
C ALA A 70 1.01 20.67 -9.57
N ASP A 71 0.86 21.96 -9.28
CA ASP A 71 0.71 22.48 -7.92
C ASP A 71 -0.54 21.91 -7.23
N LEU A 72 -1.65 21.80 -7.96
CA LEU A 72 -2.87 21.18 -7.46
C LEU A 72 -2.66 19.69 -7.15
N LEU A 73 -1.95 18.95 -8.01
CA LEU A 73 -1.61 17.55 -7.77
C LEU A 73 -0.69 17.39 -6.56
N PHE A 74 0.41 18.15 -6.48
CA PHE A 74 1.35 18.07 -5.36
C PHE A 74 0.71 18.49 -4.04
N SER A 75 -0.15 19.51 -4.04
CA SER A 75 -0.89 19.91 -2.85
C SER A 75 -1.88 18.83 -2.39
N ASN A 76 -2.55 18.16 -3.33
CA ASN A 76 -3.44 17.02 -3.03
C ASN A 76 -2.65 15.82 -2.48
N ILE A 77 -1.51 15.48 -3.07
CA ILE A 77 -0.63 14.44 -2.56
C ILE A 77 -0.15 14.81 -1.15
N GLY A 78 0.29 16.05 -0.93
CA GLY A 78 0.70 16.55 0.38
C GLY A 78 -0.42 16.44 1.42
N ARG A 79 -1.65 16.77 1.04
CA ARG A 79 -2.84 16.61 1.90
C ARG A 79 -3.12 15.15 2.25
N CYS A 80 -3.06 14.26 1.25
CA CYS A 80 -3.23 12.83 1.45
C CYS A 80 -2.15 12.27 2.39
N TRP A 81 -0.88 12.64 2.15
CA TRP A 81 0.24 12.20 3.00
C TRP A 81 0.15 12.75 4.43
N SER A 82 -0.33 13.98 4.59
CA SER A 82 -0.57 14.58 5.92
C SER A 82 -1.66 13.83 6.69
N SER A 83 -2.69 13.32 6.01
CA SER A 83 -3.73 12.50 6.65
C SER A 83 -3.24 11.11 7.07
N VAL A 84 -2.22 10.57 6.38
CA VAL A 84 -1.61 9.26 6.67
C VAL A 84 -0.59 9.36 7.81
N ASN A 85 0.01 10.54 8.01
CA ASN A 85 0.98 10.81 9.07
C ASN A 85 0.31 11.49 10.27
N HIS A 86 -0.63 10.80 10.93
CA HIS A 86 -0.91 11.12 12.33
C HIS A 86 0.15 10.42 13.19
N PRO A 87 1.16 11.15 13.72
CA PRO A 87 2.30 10.53 14.42
C PRO A 87 1.89 9.76 15.69
N LYS A 88 0.68 10.01 16.20
CA LYS A 88 0.16 9.44 17.45
C LYS A 88 -0.92 8.37 17.24
N ILE A 89 -1.39 8.15 16.01
CA ILE A 89 -2.44 7.17 15.73
C ILE A 89 -1.91 6.13 14.74
N PRO A 90 -1.88 4.84 15.12
CA PRO A 90 -1.49 3.77 14.23
C PRO A 90 -2.35 3.73 12.95
N ARG A 91 -1.73 3.50 11.79
CA ARG A 91 -2.42 3.46 10.49
C ARG A 91 -3.57 2.45 10.43
N PHE A 92 -3.44 1.32 11.11
CA PHE A 92 -4.51 0.31 11.16
C PHE A 92 -5.77 0.83 11.86
N LEU A 93 -5.63 1.68 12.89
CA LEU A 93 -6.79 2.28 13.57
C LEU A 93 -7.48 3.31 12.70
N LEU A 94 -6.72 4.10 11.93
CA LEU A 94 -7.30 5.06 11.01
C LEU A 94 -8.09 4.36 9.91
N HIS A 95 -7.53 3.30 9.32
CA HIS A 95 -8.22 2.55 8.28
C HIS A 95 -9.53 1.90 8.78
N GLU A 96 -9.53 1.34 9.99
CA GLU A 96 -10.67 0.56 10.49
C GLU A 96 -11.71 1.41 11.26
N PHE A 97 -11.29 2.50 11.91
CA PHE A 97 -12.15 3.26 12.84
C PHE A 97 -12.31 4.74 12.52
N ALA A 98 -11.61 5.33 11.53
CA ALA A 98 -11.72 6.78 11.27
C ALA A 98 -13.13 7.23 10.85
N GLN A 99 -13.93 6.34 10.24
CA GLN A 99 -15.32 6.63 9.88
C GLN A 99 -16.31 6.39 11.04
N LEU A 100 -15.91 5.60 12.05
CA LEU A 100 -16.79 5.14 13.12
C LEU A 100 -16.61 5.90 14.43
N VAL A 101 -15.45 6.51 14.67
CA VAL A 101 -15.09 7.13 15.96
C VAL A 101 -14.42 8.50 15.74
N PRO A 102 -14.69 9.52 16.58
CA PRO A 102 -13.98 10.80 16.49
C PRO A 102 -12.47 10.64 16.69
N LEU A 103 -11.66 11.30 15.85
CA LEU A 103 -10.20 11.17 15.86
C LEU A 103 -9.55 11.49 17.23
N LYS A 104 -10.13 12.44 17.98
CA LYS A 104 -9.66 12.79 19.33
C LYS A 104 -9.70 11.61 20.30
N TRP A 105 -10.72 10.75 20.19
CA TRP A 105 -10.86 9.55 21.02
C TRP A 105 -9.79 8.52 20.67
N LEU A 106 -9.49 8.34 19.39
CA LEU A 106 -8.43 7.44 18.93
C LEU A 106 -7.06 7.92 19.46
N GLU A 107 -6.75 9.21 19.38
CA GLU A 107 -5.50 9.78 19.90
C GLU A 107 -5.35 9.58 21.42
N THR A 108 -6.42 9.78 22.19
CA THR A 108 -6.37 9.57 23.64
C THR A 108 -6.17 8.11 24.02
N ILE A 109 -6.82 7.18 23.29
CA ILE A 109 -6.68 5.75 23.56
C ILE A 109 -5.27 5.29 23.22
N THR A 110 -4.70 5.71 22.09
CA THR A 110 -3.35 5.31 21.65
C THR A 110 -2.28 5.83 22.61
N THR A 111 -2.33 7.11 22.95
CA THR A 111 -1.37 7.72 23.88
C THR A 111 -1.42 7.07 25.27
N GLN A 112 -2.62 6.73 25.76
CA GLN A 112 -2.75 6.04 27.05
C GLN A 112 -2.33 4.58 26.96
N ALA A 113 -2.63 3.89 25.87
CA ALA A 113 -2.20 2.50 25.67
C ALA A 113 -0.67 2.39 25.64
N GLU A 114 0.03 3.32 24.98
CA GLU A 114 1.51 3.38 24.98
C GLU A 114 2.06 3.59 26.40
N LEU A 115 1.50 4.53 27.16
CA LEU A 115 1.90 4.77 28.55
C LEU A 115 1.64 3.57 29.45
N LEU A 116 0.50 2.89 29.29
CA LEU A 116 0.11 1.75 30.11
C LEU A 116 0.80 0.44 29.69
N ALA A 117 1.24 0.33 28.45
CA ALA A 117 2.03 -0.81 27.97
C ALA A 117 3.38 -0.92 28.70
N THR A 118 3.95 0.20 29.15
CA THR A 118 5.18 0.20 29.97
C THR A 118 4.95 -0.20 31.43
N LYS A 119 3.69 -0.25 31.89
CA LYS A 119 3.33 -0.60 33.27
C LYS A 119 2.99 -2.08 33.37
N ASN A 120 3.57 -2.78 34.35
CA ASN A 120 3.29 -4.18 34.68
C ASN A 120 1.93 -4.34 35.40
N LEU A 121 0.84 -3.95 34.75
CA LEU A 121 -0.52 -4.11 35.25
C LEU A 121 -1.21 -5.31 34.59
N SER A 122 -2.24 -5.83 35.27
CA SER A 122 -3.16 -6.81 34.66
C SER A 122 -3.77 -6.23 33.38
N ARG A 123 -3.95 -7.09 32.37
CA ARG A 123 -4.52 -6.68 31.07
C ARG A 123 -5.93 -6.09 31.21
N VAL A 124 -6.72 -6.57 32.17
CA VAL A 124 -8.04 -6.01 32.50
C VAL A 124 -7.88 -4.58 33.03
N THR A 125 -6.96 -4.38 33.97
CA THR A 125 -6.69 -3.08 34.58
C THR A 125 -6.11 -2.09 33.57
N GLN A 126 -5.26 -2.55 32.63
CA GLN A 126 -4.74 -1.71 31.54
C GLN A 126 -5.86 -1.20 30.63
N LEU A 127 -6.84 -2.03 30.29
CA LEU A 127 -7.99 -1.62 29.48
C LEU A 127 -8.88 -0.60 30.21
N VAL A 128 -9.19 -0.86 31.48
CA VAL A 128 -10.02 0.05 32.28
C VAL A 128 -9.34 1.42 32.43
N GLU A 129 -8.06 1.45 32.78
CA GLU A 129 -7.32 2.71 32.95
C GLU A 129 -7.09 3.45 31.62
N CYS A 130 -7.09 2.76 30.47
CA CYS A 130 -6.98 3.37 29.14
C CYS A 130 -8.29 4.04 28.68
N VAL A 131 -9.43 3.60 29.19
CA VAL A 131 -10.74 4.09 28.75
C VAL A 131 -11.36 5.04 29.79
N LYS A 132 -10.99 4.92 31.06
CA LYS A 132 -11.48 5.76 32.17
C LYS A 132 -11.40 7.28 31.93
N PRO A 133 -10.33 7.84 31.33
CA PRO A 133 -10.26 9.29 31.10
C PRO A 133 -11.28 9.81 30.08
N LEU A 134 -11.85 8.91 29.26
CA LEU A 134 -12.90 9.24 28.31
C LEU A 134 -14.31 9.16 28.93
N TRP A 135 -14.45 8.42 30.02
CA TRP A 135 -15.72 8.13 30.68
C TRP A 135 -15.69 8.49 32.15
N THR A 136 -15.62 9.80 32.44
CA THR A 136 -15.52 10.32 33.83
C THR A 136 -16.74 10.01 34.69
N ASN A 137 -17.88 9.68 34.08
CA ASN A 137 -19.13 9.38 34.79
C ASN A 137 -19.27 7.91 35.21
N TRP A 138 -18.39 7.03 34.73
CA TRP A 138 -18.45 5.59 34.98
C TRP A 138 -17.41 5.18 36.02
N MET A 139 -17.81 4.30 36.94
CA MET A 139 -16.89 3.76 37.94
C MET A 139 -15.95 2.73 37.31
N ALA A 140 -14.76 2.58 37.87
CA ALA A 140 -13.78 1.59 37.39
C ALA A 140 -14.33 0.16 37.46
N ASP A 141 -15.12 -0.14 38.49
CA ASP A 141 -15.75 -1.44 38.69
C ASP A 141 -16.77 -1.77 37.59
N ASP A 142 -17.53 -0.77 37.13
CA ASP A 142 -18.50 -0.93 36.03
C ASP A 142 -17.79 -1.13 34.69
N LEU A 143 -16.68 -0.42 34.47
CA LEU A 143 -15.84 -0.57 33.27
C LEU A 143 -15.15 -1.95 33.22
N GLU A 144 -14.86 -2.54 34.38
CA GLU A 144 -14.24 -3.88 34.47
C GLU A 144 -15.15 -4.97 33.87
N VAL A 145 -16.48 -4.81 34.01
CA VAL A 145 -17.46 -5.74 33.43
C VAL A 145 -17.32 -5.82 31.90
N PHE A 146 -16.94 -4.72 31.24
CA PHE A 146 -16.72 -4.69 29.80
C PHE A 146 -15.32 -5.15 29.38
N ALA A 147 -14.33 -5.04 30.27
CA ALA A 147 -12.97 -5.49 30.00
C ALA A 147 -12.82 -7.01 30.13
N ARG A 148 -13.52 -7.65 31.07
CA ARG A 148 -13.41 -9.10 31.33
C ARG A 148 -13.71 -9.99 30.12
N PRO A 149 -14.79 -9.79 29.34
CA PRO A 149 -15.06 -10.60 28.16
C PRO A 149 -13.91 -10.54 27.14
N LEU A 150 -13.30 -9.36 26.97
CA LEU A 150 -12.22 -9.16 26.02
C LEU A 150 -10.91 -9.85 26.44
N THR A 151 -10.64 -9.95 27.74
CA THR A 151 -9.38 -10.55 28.24
C THR A 151 -9.47 -12.06 28.42
N TYR A 152 -10.65 -12.60 28.70
CA TYR A 152 -10.84 -14.03 28.92
C TYR A 152 -11.36 -14.70 27.65
N ALA A 153 -10.63 -15.70 27.15
CA ALA A 153 -10.81 -16.38 25.86
C ALA A 153 -12.20 -17.02 25.59
N MET A 154 -13.16 -16.89 26.51
CA MET A 154 -14.53 -17.39 26.35
C MET A 154 -15.50 -16.33 25.80
N GLY A 155 -15.12 -15.04 25.78
CA GLY A 155 -15.94 -13.94 25.28
C GLY A 155 -15.34 -13.34 24.02
N GLY A 156 -15.68 -13.91 22.86
CA GLY A 156 -15.28 -13.36 21.56
C GLY A 156 -15.68 -11.88 21.40
N GLU A 157 -14.94 -11.22 20.51
CA GLU A 157 -15.05 -9.81 20.12
C GLU A 157 -16.48 -9.24 20.18
N TYR A 158 -16.62 -8.00 20.64
CA TYR A 158 -17.89 -7.29 20.54
C TYR A 158 -18.22 -7.08 19.05
N ASN A 159 -19.15 -7.88 18.51
CA ASN A 159 -19.74 -7.69 17.19
C ASN A 159 -20.65 -6.45 17.19
N ILE A 160 -20.03 -5.28 17.10
CA ILE A 160 -20.73 -4.00 17.02
C ILE A 160 -20.98 -3.72 15.53
N LYS A 161 -22.25 -3.53 15.16
CA LYS A 161 -22.61 -3.17 13.78
C LYS A 161 -21.97 -1.82 13.44
N PRO A 162 -21.42 -1.63 12.22
CA PRO A 162 -20.87 -0.35 11.81
C PRO A 162 -21.99 0.68 11.68
N LYS A 163 -22.17 1.48 12.72
CA LYS A 163 -23.02 2.68 12.74
C LYS A 163 -22.15 3.88 13.07
N PHE A 164 -22.60 5.08 12.71
CA PHE A 164 -21.93 6.31 13.11
C PHE A 164 -21.90 6.43 14.63
N TRP A 165 -20.78 6.93 15.18
CA TRP A 165 -20.57 7.14 16.62
C TRP A 165 -21.77 7.74 17.35
N GLN A 166 -22.43 8.71 16.70
CA GLN A 166 -23.54 9.48 17.26
C GLN A 166 -24.84 8.66 17.42
N GLU A 167 -24.98 7.56 16.68
CA GLU A 167 -26.16 6.68 16.72
C GLU A 167 -26.02 5.52 17.70
N LEU A 168 -24.82 5.34 18.26
CA LEU A 168 -24.52 4.30 19.23
C LEU A 168 -24.96 4.72 20.62
N SER A 169 -25.54 3.77 21.38
CA SER A 169 -25.79 3.96 22.81
C SER A 169 -24.47 4.09 23.58
N GLU A 170 -24.51 4.71 24.77
CA GLU A 170 -23.32 4.86 25.62
C GLU A 170 -22.63 3.50 25.91
N ILE A 171 -23.42 2.44 26.10
CA ILE A 171 -22.90 1.09 26.34
C ILE A 171 -22.19 0.54 25.10
N GLU A 172 -22.72 0.79 23.90
CA GLU A 172 -22.08 0.38 22.63
C GLU A 172 -20.81 1.19 22.36
N GLN A 173 -20.80 2.49 22.68
CA GLN A 173 -19.62 3.35 22.58
C GLN A 173 -18.50 2.86 23.52
N ILE A 174 -18.84 2.49 24.76
CA ILE A 174 -17.89 1.91 25.73
C ILE A 174 -17.31 0.60 25.18
N ARG A 175 -18.16 -0.32 24.71
CA ARG A 175 -17.71 -1.59 24.12
C ARG A 175 -16.79 -1.37 22.91
N LEU A 176 -17.11 -0.41 22.05
CA LEU A 176 -16.28 -0.06 20.89
C LEU A 176 -14.93 0.50 21.33
N SER A 177 -14.91 1.41 22.30
CA SER A 177 -13.67 1.99 22.84
C SER A 177 -12.77 0.94 23.51
N MET A 178 -13.36 -0.03 24.22
CA MET A 178 -12.65 -1.15 24.83
C MET A 178 -12.08 -2.12 23.78
N SER A 179 -12.84 -2.44 22.73
CA SER A 179 -12.35 -3.25 21.60
C SER A 179 -11.18 -2.58 20.88
N ILE A 180 -11.26 -1.26 20.68
CA ILE A 180 -10.17 -0.47 20.08
C ILE A 180 -8.94 -0.53 20.97
N ALA A 181 -9.06 -0.26 22.27
CA ALA A 181 -7.95 -0.34 23.21
C ALA A 181 -7.31 -1.74 23.21
N GLN A 182 -8.11 -2.80 23.20
CA GLN A 182 -7.60 -4.17 23.11
C GLN A 182 -6.81 -4.44 21.82
N LYS A 183 -7.32 -4.00 20.67
CA LYS A 183 -6.61 -4.11 19.38
C LYS A 183 -5.28 -3.34 19.42
N VAL A 184 -5.26 -2.16 20.02
CA VAL A 184 -4.01 -1.40 20.24
C VAL A 184 -3.03 -2.18 21.09
N PHE A 185 -3.45 -2.68 22.25
CA PHE A 185 -2.58 -3.50 23.10
C PHE A 185 -2.07 -4.77 22.41
N ASN A 186 -2.92 -5.45 21.63
CA ASN A 186 -2.50 -6.63 20.83
C ASN A 186 -1.40 -6.30 19.81
N GLN A 187 -1.39 -5.09 19.26
CA GLN A 187 -0.37 -4.64 18.30
C GLN A 187 0.90 -4.15 19.02
N LEU A 188 0.77 -3.55 20.21
CA LEU A 188 1.90 -3.10 21.03
C LEU A 188 2.62 -4.25 21.74
N THR A 189 1.92 -5.32 22.11
CA THR A 189 2.53 -6.55 22.61
C THR A 189 2.84 -7.44 21.42
N PRO A 190 4.10 -7.52 20.94
CA PRO A 190 4.42 -8.45 19.86
C PRO A 190 3.99 -9.85 20.30
N LYS A 191 3.29 -10.55 19.40
CA LYS A 191 2.92 -11.95 19.59
C LYS A 191 4.21 -12.69 19.95
N LYS A 192 4.32 -13.19 21.18
CA LYS A 192 5.39 -14.11 21.55
C LYS A 192 5.10 -15.37 20.72
N GLU A 193 5.73 -15.47 19.56
CA GLU A 193 5.76 -16.69 18.77
C GLU A 193 6.44 -17.74 19.63
N GLU A 194 5.65 -18.73 20.08
CA GLU A 194 6.14 -20.01 20.62
C GLU A 194 6.43 -20.96 19.46
#